data_AF-X1FH07-F1
#
_entry.id   AF-X1FH07-F1
#
_cell.length_a   1.000
_cell.length_b   1.000
_cell.length_c   1.000
_cell.angle_alpha   90.00
_cell.angle_beta   90.00
_cell.angle_gamma   90.00
#
_symmetry.space_group_name_H-M   'P 1'
#
loop_
_entity.id
_entity.type
_entity.pdbx_description
1 polymer ?
#
loop_
_entity_poly.entity_id
_entity_poly.type
_entity_poly.pdbx_seq_one_letter_code
_entity_poly.pdbx_strand_id
1 'polypeptide(L)' 'EKKEKNGVFLWKPTWARLKEGFINWKEIMDALKTVGYKGYLSFEDFSDIPTEKKLAENIEYLKSLEYGRVSK' A
#
# COMPACT_ATOMS: atom_id res chain seq x y z
N GLU A 1 -6.50 11.31 15.58
CA GLU A 1 -6.06 12.39 16.48
C GLU A 1 -4.86 11.92 17.29
N LYS A 2 -3.72 12.63 17.22
CA LYS A 2 -2.52 12.29 18.01
C LYS A 2 -2.80 12.67 19.46
N LYS A 3 -2.79 11.70 20.38
CA LYS A 3 -2.99 11.98 21.81
C LYS A 3 -1.62 12.22 22.45
N GLU A 4 -1.42 13.44 22.93
CA GLU A 4 -0.31 13.77 23.81
C GLU A 4 -0.68 13.35 25.24
N LYS A 5 0.24 12.67 25.92
CA LYS A 5 0.15 12.46 27.37
C LYS A 5 1.52 12.77 27.98
N ASN A 6 1.56 13.73 28.90
CA ASN A 6 2.78 14.16 29.59
C ASN A 6 3.91 14.61 28.64
N GLY A 7 3.62 15.34 27.56
CA GLY A 7 4.65 15.79 26.60
C GLY A 7 5.11 14.71 25.61
N VAL A 8 4.57 13.49 25.66
CA VAL A 8 4.93 12.40 24.75
C VAL A 8 3.81 12.11 23.77
N PHE A 9 4.16 12.05 22.48
CA PHE A 9 3.27 11.57 21.44
C PHE A 9 3.17 10.05 21.50
N LEU A 10 1.96 9.56 21.77
CA LEU A 10 1.67 8.13 21.64
C LEU A 10 1.43 7.81 20.17
N TRP A 11 2.40 7.15 19.54
CA TRP A 11 2.23 6.60 18.20
C TRP A 11 1.15 5.51 18.23
N LYS A 12 0.24 5.54 17.25
CA LYS A 12 -0.78 4.53 17.06
C LYS A 12 -0.88 4.21 15.57
N PRO A 13 -0.82 2.93 15.17
CA PRO A 13 -1.04 2.56 13.78
C PRO A 13 -2.51 2.82 13.42
N THR A 14 -2.71 3.38 12.23
CA THR A 14 -4.02 3.54 11.61
C THR A 14 -3.96 2.98 10.20
N TRP A 15 -5.12 2.64 9.65
CA TRP A 15 -5.24 2.32 8.23
C TRP A 15 -4.81 3.53 7.39
N ALA A 16 -4.17 3.25 6.27
CA ALA A 16 -3.78 4.23 5.27
C ALA A 16 -4.02 3.63 3.88
N ARG A 17 -4.28 4.49 2.89
CA ARG A 17 -4.33 4.04 1.50
C ARG A 17 -2.97 3.48 1.10
N LEU A 18 -2.96 2.60 0.10
CA LEU A 18 -1.78 1.84 -0.29
C LEU A 18 -0.53 2.72 -0.57
N LYS A 19 -0.73 3.91 -1.16
CA LYS A 19 0.33 4.90 -1.48
C LYS A 19 0.71 5.84 -0.33
N GLU A 20 -0.09 5.87 0.73
CA GLU A 20 0.03 6.82 1.84
C GLU A 20 0.54 6.15 3.13
N GLY A 21 0.64 4.82 3.12
CA GLY A 21 1.22 4.03 4.20
C GLY A 21 2.76 4.15 4.28
N PHE A 22 3.32 3.51 5.29
CA PHE A 22 4.77 3.49 5.52
C PHE A 22 5.52 2.43 4.68
N ILE A 23 4.79 1.56 3.96
CA ILE A 23 5.37 0.44 3.22
C ILE A 23 5.89 0.92 1.86
N ASN A 24 7.15 0.59 1.55
CA ASN A 24 7.67 0.73 0.18
C ASN A 24 7.24 -0.45 -0.69
N TRP A 25 6.12 -0.31 -1.39
CA TRP A 25 5.59 -1.39 -2.23
C TRP A 25 6.51 -1.79 -3.38
N LYS A 26 7.40 -0.91 -3.86
CA LYS A 26 8.35 -1.29 -4.92
C LYS A 26 9.32 -2.36 -4.41
N GLU A 27 9.86 -2.19 -3.21
CA GLU A 27 10.75 -3.16 -2.57
C GLU A 27 10.05 -4.50 -2.34
N ILE A 28 8.79 -4.48 -1.88
CA ILE A 28 8.00 -5.70 -1.69
C ILE A 28 7.79 -6.44 -3.02
N MET A 29 7.39 -5.71 -4.07
CA MET A 29 7.17 -6.30 -5.39
C MET A 29 8.46 -6.88 -5.98
N ASP A 30 9.60 -6.21 -5.81
CA ASP A 30 10.91 -6.70 -6.25
C ASP A 30 11.35 -7.94 -5.48
N ALA A 31 11.12 -7.97 -4.16
CA ALA A 31 11.41 -9.13 -3.33
C ALA A 31 10.57 -10.35 -3.74
N LEU A 32 9.27 -10.17 -3.98
CA LEU A 32 8.37 -11.25 -4.44
C LEU A 32 8.81 -11.81 -5.81
N LYS A 33 9.22 -10.93 -6.74
CA LYS A 33 9.80 -11.35 -8.02
C LYS A 33 11.11 -12.12 -7.84
N THR A 34 11.98 -11.65 -6.94
CA THR A 34 13.30 -12.25 -6.67
C THR A 34 13.18 -13.68 -6.14
N VAL A 35 12.22 -13.94 -5.26
CA VAL A 35 11.96 -15.30 -4.72
C VAL A 35 11.12 -16.16 -5.66
N GLY A 36 10.75 -15.65 -6.84
CA GLY A 36 10.00 -16.39 -7.85
C GLY A 36 8.53 -16.62 -7.50
N TYR A 37 7.91 -15.78 -6.66
CA TYR A 37 6.50 -15.89 -6.32
C TYR A 37 5.59 -15.74 -7.56
N LYS A 38 4.61 -16.64 -7.72
CA LYS A 38 3.67 -16.69 -8.86
C LYS A 38 2.19 -16.67 -8.44
N GLY A 39 1.91 -16.46 -7.16
CA GLY A 39 0.55 -16.44 -6.63
C GLY A 39 -0.14 -15.08 -6.82
N TYR A 40 -1.34 -14.98 -6.24
CA TYR A 40 -2.14 -13.76 -6.25
C TYR A 40 -1.83 -12.88 -5.03
N LEU A 41 -1.85 -11.56 -5.23
CA LEU A 41 -1.88 -10.59 -4.14
C LEU A 41 -3.32 -10.14 -3.89
N SER A 42 -3.76 -10.25 -2.64
CA SER A 42 -5.08 -9.77 -2.20
C SER A 42 -4.98 -8.35 -1.64
N PHE A 43 -6.06 -7.57 -1.76
CA PHE A 43 -6.18 -6.26 -1.14
C PHE A 43 -7.16 -6.31 0.03
N GLU A 44 -6.70 -5.85 1.19
CA GLU A 44 -7.54 -5.58 2.36
C GLU A 44 -7.46 -4.10 2.70
N ASP A 45 -8.31 -3.30 2.03
CA ASP A 45 -8.34 -1.84 2.17
C ASP A 45 -9.57 -1.39 2.99
N PHE A 46 -9.32 -1.12 4.27
CA PHE A 46 -10.32 -0.67 5.24
C PHE A 46 -10.48 0.86 5.32
N SER A 47 -10.04 1.61 4.30
CA SER A 47 -10.29 3.06 4.23
C SER A 47 -11.78 3.38 4.03
N ASP A 48 -12.20 4.62 4.30
CA ASP A 48 -13.62 5.01 4.24
C ASP A 48 -14.10 5.48 2.85
N ILE A 49 -13.40 5.12 1.77
CA ILE A 49 -13.83 5.45 0.38
C ILE A 49 -14.65 4.31 -0.25
N PRO A 50 -15.35 4.52 -1.38
CA PRO A 50 -16.09 3.44 -2.05
C PRO A 50 -15.19 2.28 -2.51
N THR A 51 -15.67 1.04 -2.38
CA THR A 51 -14.91 -0.19 -2.68
C THR A 51 -14.37 -0.22 -4.11
N GLU A 52 -15.19 0.17 -5.09
CA GLU A 52 -14.82 0.20 -6.50
C GLU A 52 -13.65 1.17 -6.75
N LYS A 53 -13.66 2.31 -6.04
CA LYS A 53 -12.59 3.29 -6.11
C LYS A 53 -11.30 2.77 -5.48
N LYS A 54 -11.36 2.15 -4.30
CA LYS A 54 -10.18 1.50 -3.67
C LYS A 54 -9.55 0.49 -4.62
N LEU A 55 -10.38 -0.39 -5.17
CA LEU A 55 -9.93 -1.48 -6.01
C LEU A 55 -9.25 -0.95 -7.27
N ALA A 56 -9.86 0.02 -7.95
CA ALA A 56 -9.29 0.64 -9.15
C ALA A 56 -7.93 1.28 -8.87
N GLU A 57 -7.83 2.10 -7.83
CA GLU A 57 -6.60 2.81 -7.48
C GLU A 57 -5.47 1.88 -7.01
N ASN A 58 -5.82 0.84 -6.22
CA ASN A 58 -4.85 -0.14 -5.71
C ASN A 58 -4.31 -1.04 -6.83
N ILE A 59 -5.17 -1.51 -7.74
CA ILE A 59 -4.76 -2.29 -8.91
C ILE A 59 -3.87 -1.45 -9.83
N GLU A 60 -4.27 -0.22 -10.15
CA GLU A 60 -3.49 0.67 -11.02
C GLU A 60 -2.09 0.87 -10.44
N TYR A 61 -1.98 1.11 -9.13
CA TYR A 61 -0.70 1.30 -8.46
C TYR A 61 0.18 0.05 -8.52
N LEU A 62 -0.28 -1.11 -8.07
CA LEU A 62 0.57 -2.31 -8.06
C LEU A 62 0.96 -2.75 -9.49
N LYS A 63 0.06 -2.59 -10.47
CA LYS A 63 0.41 -2.82 -11.89
C LYS A 63 1.51 -1.87 -12.37
N SER A 64 1.48 -0.61 -11.95
CA SER A 64 2.55 0.35 -12.31
C SER A 64 3.93 -0.07 -11.78
N LEU A 65 3.97 -0.76 -10.62
CA LEU A 65 5.20 -1.32 -10.04
C LEU A 65 5.58 -2.65 -10.70
N GLU A 66 4.59 -3.44 -11.11
CA GLU A 66 4.80 -4.73 -11.76
C GLU A 66 5.41 -4.58 -13.16
N TYR A 67 4.79 -3.78 -14.03
CA TYR A 67 5.19 -3.65 -15.44
C TYR A 67 6.24 -2.55 -15.67
N GLY A 68 6.51 -1.72 -14.66
CA GLY A 68 7.26 -0.47 -14.84
C GLY A 68 6.50 0.51 -15.73
N ARG A 69 6.90 1.79 -15.72
CA ARG A 69 6.51 2.67 -16.83
C ARG A 69 7.14 2.05 -18.08
N VAL A 70 6.32 1.60 -19.03
CA VAL A 70 6.75 1.54 -20.42
C VAL A 70 7.09 2.97 -20.77
N SER A 71 8.38 3.29 -20.84
CA SER A 71 8.85 4.50 -21.50
C SER A 71 8.25 4.46 -22.90
N LYS A 72 7.22 5.29 -23.14
CA LYS A 72 6.81 5.62 -24.50
C LYS A 72 7.89 6.49 -25.13
#